data_AF-A0A220UFF6-F1
#
_entry.id   AF-A0A220UFF6-F1
#
_cell.length_a   1.000
_cell.length_b   1.000
_cell.length_c   1.000
_cell.angle_alpha   90.00
_cell.angle_beta   90.00
_cell.angle_gamma   90.00
#
_symmetry.space_group_name_H-M   'P 1'
#
loop_
_entity.id
_entity.type
_entity.pdbx_description
1 polymer ?
#
loop_
_entity_poly.entity_id
_entity_poly.type
_entity_poly.pdbx_seq_one_letter_code
_entity_poly.pdbx_strand_id
1 'polypeptide(L)'
;MNDEQISGALAPTRDAALARPDFPFARIAHRLGVDPAEAEVVLRDDEKTRAALTRSIHEFLAADDDRRAGRMPATALALDPDFPTGVGMALVGAAVLWDAHDLVPRVALRVAKDHYEDGADELAASYLALVQEGIDPGQDSADDAIAWAAQSLLVSVLQRSGSPAQADEIARDLAAHAIPIDLWRGDDPTLPDDSLSWHGGAFVGGIPPRRDERSLSFEDVHDFMNTLLADMRREQEAEDGAD
;
A
#
# COMPACT_ATOMS: atom_id res chain seq x y z
N MET A 1 -42.07 14.55 -5.88
CA MET A 1 -41.29 14.50 -4.63
C MET A 1 -40.37 13.29 -4.81
N ASN A 2 -39.28 13.41 -5.58
CA ASN A 2 -37.95 13.95 -5.20
C ASN A 2 -37.44 13.26 -3.93
N ASP A 3 -36.32 12.54 -3.91
CA ASP A 3 -35.11 12.60 -4.73
C ASP A 3 -34.52 11.18 -4.95
N GLU A 4 -34.21 10.83 -6.20
CA GLU A 4 -33.21 9.82 -6.50
C GLU A 4 -31.85 10.48 -6.22
N GLN A 5 -31.16 10.02 -5.18
CA GLN A 5 -29.75 10.35 -4.97
C GLN A 5 -28.95 9.82 -6.15
N ILE A 6 -28.53 10.73 -7.02
CA ILE A 6 -27.51 10.53 -8.03
C ILE A 6 -26.20 10.28 -7.27
N SER A 7 -25.97 9.03 -6.87
CA SER A 7 -24.65 8.54 -6.46
C SER A 7 -23.89 8.17 -7.73
N GLY A 8 -23.29 9.18 -8.34
CA GLY A 8 -22.55 9.05 -9.59
C GLY A 8 -21.36 9.98 -9.58
N ALA A 9 -20.47 9.83 -8.58
CA ALA A 9 -19.11 10.32 -8.74
C ALA A 9 -18.44 9.39 -9.76
N LEU A 10 -18.44 9.82 -11.02
CA LEU A 10 -17.75 9.14 -12.11
C LEU A 10 -16.25 9.19 -11.84
N ALA A 11 -15.72 8.09 -11.27
CA ALA A 11 -14.30 7.85 -11.17
C ALA A 11 -13.65 7.99 -12.57
N PRO A 12 -12.52 8.70 -12.71
CA PRO A 12 -11.73 8.57 -13.91
C PRO A 12 -11.19 7.14 -13.93
N THR A 13 -11.66 6.32 -14.88
CA THR A 13 -11.10 5.00 -15.13
C THR A 13 -9.61 5.10 -15.43
N ARG A 14 -8.82 4.04 -15.21
CA ARG A 14 -7.40 3.96 -15.61
C ARG A 14 -7.15 4.56 -17.00
N ASP A 15 -8.02 4.24 -17.95
CA ASP A 15 -7.95 4.77 -19.31
C ASP A 15 -8.11 6.30 -19.38
N ALA A 16 -8.95 6.89 -18.53
CA ALA A 16 -9.09 8.33 -18.40
C ALA A 16 -7.83 8.97 -17.78
N ALA A 17 -7.17 8.31 -16.81
CA ALA A 17 -5.90 8.76 -16.26
C ALA A 17 -4.79 8.71 -17.32
N LEU A 18 -4.66 7.60 -18.05
CA LEU A 18 -3.68 7.40 -19.13
C LEU A 18 -3.94 8.26 -20.38
N ALA A 19 -5.17 8.72 -20.58
CA ALA A 19 -5.53 9.62 -21.68
C ALA A 19 -5.15 11.08 -21.40
N ARG A 20 -4.74 11.41 -20.17
CA ARG A 20 -4.33 12.78 -19.83
C ARG A 20 -3.03 13.14 -20.57
N PRO A 21 -2.96 14.31 -21.24
CA PRO A 21 -1.76 14.74 -21.95
C PRO A 21 -0.52 14.88 -21.05
N ASP A 22 -0.74 15.08 -19.75
CA ASP A 22 0.27 15.27 -18.72
C ASP A 22 0.57 13.99 -17.91
N PHE A 23 0.10 12.82 -18.35
CA PHE A 23 0.38 11.58 -17.63
C PHE A 23 1.88 11.25 -17.67
N PRO A 24 2.55 11.02 -16.53
CA PRO A 24 4.00 10.96 -16.47
C PRO A 24 4.55 9.56 -16.80
N PHE A 25 4.32 9.11 -18.03
CA PHE A 25 4.74 7.79 -18.53
C PHE A 25 6.21 7.48 -18.26
N ALA A 26 7.11 8.42 -18.56
CA ALA A 26 8.56 8.20 -18.42
C ALA A 26 8.98 7.97 -16.96
N ARG A 27 8.36 8.68 -16.01
CA ARG A 27 8.70 8.57 -14.59
C ARG A 27 8.17 7.27 -13.99
N ILE A 28 6.94 6.87 -14.33
CA ILE A 28 6.39 5.58 -13.92
C ILE A 28 7.21 4.44 -14.53
N ALA A 29 7.57 4.53 -15.81
CA ALA A 29 8.42 3.55 -16.48
C ALA A 29 9.78 3.43 -15.80
N HIS A 30 10.42 4.54 -15.43
CA HIS A 30 11.69 4.51 -14.69
C HIS A 30 11.56 3.73 -13.36
N ARG A 31 10.51 4.00 -12.57
CA ARG A 31 10.26 3.30 -11.30
C ARG A 31 9.96 1.82 -11.48
N LEU A 32 9.36 1.43 -12.61
CA LEU A 32 9.06 0.03 -12.94
C LEU A 32 10.20 -0.68 -13.71
N GLY A 33 11.34 0.00 -13.92
CA GLY A 33 12.45 -0.54 -14.72
C GLY A 33 12.05 -0.85 -16.17
N VAL A 34 11.12 -0.07 -16.72
CA VAL A 34 10.68 -0.13 -18.12
C VAL A 34 11.51 0.88 -18.92
N ASP A 35 11.92 0.48 -20.13
CA ASP A 35 12.64 1.37 -21.04
C ASP A 35 11.79 2.63 -21.30
N PRO A 36 12.32 3.85 -21.03
CA PRO A 36 11.62 5.10 -21.32
C PRO A 36 11.13 5.21 -22.77
N ALA A 37 11.82 4.59 -23.74
CA ALA A 37 11.41 4.59 -25.15
C ALA A 37 10.17 3.75 -25.42
N GLU A 38 9.87 2.76 -24.56
CA GLU A 38 8.71 1.87 -24.67
C GLU A 38 7.63 2.17 -23.61
N ALA A 39 7.86 3.19 -22.77
CA ALA A 39 7.05 3.50 -21.59
C ALA A 39 5.55 3.54 -21.88
N GLU A 40 5.11 4.33 -22.86
CA GLU A 40 3.68 4.47 -23.16
C GLU A 40 3.06 3.18 -23.72
N VAL A 41 3.81 2.42 -24.52
CA VAL A 41 3.32 1.16 -25.10
C VAL A 41 3.17 0.10 -24.01
N VAL A 42 4.14 0.00 -23.11
CA VAL A 42 4.13 -0.96 -22.01
C VAL A 42 3.05 -0.59 -20.99
N LEU A 43 2.96 0.67 -20.58
CA LEU A 43 2.03 1.14 -19.54
C LEU A 43 0.55 1.14 -19.98
N ARG A 44 0.29 1.08 -21.29
CA ARG A 44 -1.06 0.87 -21.84
C ARG A 44 -1.40 -0.62 -22.06
N ASP A 45 -0.44 -1.51 -21.90
CA ASP A 45 -0.60 -2.95 -22.04
C ASP A 45 -0.70 -3.59 -20.65
N ASP A 46 -1.89 -4.08 -20.32
CA ASP A 46 -2.22 -4.58 -18.97
C ASP A 46 -1.31 -5.74 -18.56
N GLU A 47 -1.03 -6.67 -19.47
CA GLU A 47 -0.22 -7.85 -19.18
C GLU A 47 1.24 -7.45 -18.96
N LYS A 48 1.78 -6.59 -19.84
CA LYS A 48 3.16 -6.12 -19.68
C LYS A 48 3.34 -5.24 -18.45
N THR A 49 2.37 -4.39 -18.14
CA THR A 49 2.43 -3.54 -16.94
C THR A 49 2.36 -4.39 -15.69
N ARG A 50 1.45 -5.37 -15.64
CA ARG A 50 1.34 -6.30 -14.51
C ARG A 50 2.64 -7.09 -14.32
N ALA A 51 3.28 -7.55 -15.40
CA ALA A 51 4.58 -8.21 -15.33
C ALA A 51 5.68 -7.28 -14.78
N ALA A 52 5.72 -6.02 -15.24
CA ALA A 52 6.67 -5.02 -14.75
C ALA A 52 6.45 -4.68 -13.27
N LEU A 53 5.19 -4.53 -12.84
CA LEU A 53 4.81 -4.33 -11.43
C LEU A 53 5.25 -5.50 -10.56
N THR A 54 4.92 -6.73 -10.97
CA THR A 54 5.28 -7.96 -10.22
C THR A 54 6.80 -8.04 -10.03
N ARG A 55 7.58 -7.82 -11.09
CA ARG A 55 9.04 -7.78 -11.01
C ARG A 55 9.54 -6.71 -10.05
N SER A 56 9.05 -5.47 -10.21
CA SER A 56 9.51 -4.33 -9.42
C SER A 56 9.17 -4.48 -7.94
N ILE A 57 8.01 -5.06 -7.62
CA ILE A 57 7.60 -5.37 -6.24
C ILE A 57 8.49 -6.46 -5.63
N HIS A 58 8.81 -7.52 -6.38
CA HIS A 58 9.76 -8.53 -5.90
C HIS A 58 11.15 -7.94 -5.67
N GLU A 59 11.65 -7.10 -6.56
CA GLU A 59 12.93 -6.41 -6.39
C GLU A 59 12.91 -5.45 -5.19
N PHE A 60 11.82 -4.73 -4.97
CA PHE A 60 11.61 -3.87 -3.81
C PHE A 60 11.63 -4.66 -2.50
N LEU A 61 10.84 -5.73 -2.39
CA LEU A 61 10.76 -6.53 -1.17
C LEU A 61 12.12 -7.14 -0.82
N ALA A 62 12.83 -7.71 -1.80
CA ALA A 62 14.16 -8.26 -1.59
C ALA A 62 15.18 -7.20 -1.15
N ALA A 63 15.14 -6.01 -1.76
CA ALA A 63 16.02 -4.92 -1.37
C ALA A 63 15.71 -4.37 0.04
N ASP A 64 14.43 -4.31 0.41
CA ASP A 64 14.03 -3.86 1.74
C ASP A 64 14.43 -4.90 2.79
N ASP A 65 14.29 -6.20 2.51
CA ASP A 65 14.79 -7.27 3.38
C ASP A 65 16.31 -7.20 3.58
N ASP A 66 17.08 -6.93 2.51
CA ASP A 66 18.52 -6.70 2.61
C ASP A 66 18.83 -5.49 3.50
N ARG A 67 18.15 -4.36 3.28
CA ARG A 67 18.32 -3.14 4.07
C ARG A 67 18.02 -3.38 5.55
N ARG A 68 16.89 -4.00 5.89
CA ARG A 68 16.47 -4.28 7.27
C ARG A 68 17.41 -5.24 7.98
N ALA A 69 18.00 -6.17 7.23
CA ALA A 69 19.06 -7.05 7.73
C ALA A 69 20.45 -6.37 7.80
N GLY A 70 20.57 -5.08 7.48
CA GLY A 70 21.82 -4.33 7.50
C GLY A 70 22.78 -4.69 6.35
N ARG A 71 22.30 -5.36 5.31
CA ARG A 71 23.05 -5.63 4.08
C ARG A 71 22.88 -4.47 3.10
N MET A 72 23.86 -4.28 2.22
CA MET A 72 23.80 -3.24 1.19
C MET A 72 22.92 -3.74 0.04
N PRO A 73 21.81 -3.05 -0.29
CA PRO A 73 20.96 -3.47 -1.41
C PRO A 73 21.70 -3.38 -2.75
N ALA A 74 21.44 -4.33 -3.64
CA ALA A 74 22.13 -4.42 -4.93
C ALA A 74 21.30 -3.89 -6.12
N THR A 75 20.04 -3.53 -5.90
CA THR A 75 19.13 -3.11 -6.98
C THR A 75 19.18 -1.60 -7.21
N ALA A 76 18.93 -1.18 -8.45
CA ALA A 76 18.84 0.25 -8.79
C ALA A 76 17.73 0.96 -8.00
N LEU A 77 16.63 0.24 -7.76
CA LEU A 77 15.47 0.70 -7.00
C LEU A 77 15.82 1.07 -5.54
N ALA A 78 16.81 0.39 -4.95
CA ALA A 78 17.25 0.65 -3.58
C ALA A 78 18.26 1.80 -3.44
N LEU A 79 18.78 2.30 -4.56
CA LEU A 79 19.62 3.50 -4.62
C LEU A 79 18.79 4.77 -4.76
N ASP A 80 17.47 4.64 -4.94
CA ASP A 80 16.55 5.75 -5.03
C ASP A 80 16.51 6.52 -3.69
N PRO A 81 16.58 7.87 -3.70
CA PRO A 81 16.56 8.67 -2.48
C PRO A 81 15.31 8.48 -1.61
N ASP A 82 14.19 8.09 -2.22
CA ASP A 82 12.92 7.88 -1.53
C ASP A 82 12.78 6.45 -0.98
N PHE A 83 13.78 5.59 -1.17
CA PHE A 83 13.77 4.22 -0.68
C PHE A 83 13.96 4.17 0.85
N PRO A 84 13.19 3.34 1.59
CA PRO A 84 12.19 2.39 1.09
C PRO A 84 10.79 3.00 0.95
N THR A 85 10.40 3.92 1.83
CA THR A 85 9.00 4.28 2.05
C THR A 85 8.35 4.89 0.81
N GLY A 86 8.95 5.92 0.21
CA GLY A 86 8.36 6.60 -0.95
C GLY A 86 8.31 5.71 -2.19
N VAL A 87 9.32 4.84 -2.38
CA VAL A 87 9.28 3.81 -3.44
C VAL A 87 8.15 2.81 -3.21
N GLY A 88 7.97 2.33 -1.97
CA GLY A 88 6.87 1.44 -1.61
C GLY A 88 5.50 2.08 -1.84
N MET A 89 5.32 3.35 -1.44
CA MET A 89 4.09 4.11 -1.69
C MET A 89 3.79 4.22 -3.19
N ALA A 90 4.80 4.51 -4.02
CA ALA A 90 4.65 4.59 -5.46
C ALA A 90 4.27 3.24 -6.09
N LEU A 91 4.84 2.12 -5.61
CA LEU A 91 4.50 0.78 -6.06
C LEU A 91 3.06 0.38 -5.67
N VAL A 92 2.61 0.72 -4.46
CA VAL A 92 1.20 0.52 -4.06
C VAL A 92 0.28 1.31 -4.97
N GLY A 93 0.56 2.60 -5.16
CA GLY A 93 -0.25 3.45 -6.03
C GLY A 93 -0.30 2.96 -7.48
N ALA A 94 0.82 2.48 -8.02
CA ALA A 94 0.87 1.88 -9.34
C ALA A 94 0.09 0.55 -9.40
N ALA A 95 0.26 -0.34 -8.42
CA ALA A 95 -0.52 -1.58 -8.38
C ALA A 95 -2.03 -1.32 -8.35
N VAL A 96 -2.48 -0.32 -7.58
CA VAL A 96 -3.89 0.09 -7.54
C VAL A 96 -4.36 0.66 -8.89
N LEU A 97 -3.57 1.54 -9.52
CA LEU A 97 -3.95 2.16 -10.80
C LEU A 97 -4.14 1.14 -11.93
N TRP A 98 -3.42 0.02 -11.90
CA TRP A 98 -3.52 -1.06 -12.88
C TRP A 98 -4.32 -2.28 -12.36
N ASP A 99 -5.16 -2.09 -11.34
CA ASP A 99 -6.04 -3.12 -10.76
C ASP A 99 -5.29 -4.41 -10.35
N ALA A 100 -4.01 -4.30 -10.00
CA ALA A 100 -3.16 -5.39 -9.52
C ALA A 100 -3.23 -5.50 -7.99
N HIS A 101 -4.46 -5.56 -7.45
CA HIS A 101 -4.74 -5.51 -6.01
C HIS A 101 -4.06 -6.64 -5.22
N ASP A 102 -3.88 -7.80 -5.83
CA ASP A 102 -3.20 -8.95 -5.22
C ASP A 102 -1.72 -8.69 -4.87
N LEU A 103 -1.10 -7.69 -5.52
CA LEU A 103 0.29 -7.32 -5.25
C LEU A 103 0.44 -6.28 -4.11
N VAL A 104 -0.66 -5.62 -3.73
CA VAL A 104 -0.67 -4.50 -2.78
C VAL A 104 -0.32 -4.91 -1.34
N PRO A 105 -0.91 -5.98 -0.75
CA PRO A 105 -0.84 -6.20 0.69
C PRO A 105 0.58 -6.29 1.26
N ARG A 106 1.50 -6.98 0.56
CA ARG A 106 2.89 -7.13 1.01
C ARG A 106 3.62 -5.79 1.08
N VAL A 107 3.48 -4.97 0.05
CA VAL A 107 4.14 -3.65 -0.03
C VAL A 107 3.49 -2.68 0.95
N ALA A 108 2.16 -2.66 1.01
CA ALA A 108 1.40 -1.81 1.93
C ALA A 108 1.76 -2.10 3.40
N LEU A 109 1.94 -3.37 3.78
CA LEU A 109 2.39 -3.71 5.13
C LEU A 109 3.80 -3.17 5.43
N ARG A 110 4.73 -3.18 4.47
CA ARG A 110 6.07 -2.59 4.66
C ARG A 110 6.01 -1.09 4.86
N VAL A 111 5.26 -0.39 4.01
CA VAL A 111 5.05 1.05 4.10
C VAL A 111 4.35 1.44 5.41
N ALA A 112 3.38 0.64 5.86
CA ALA A 112 2.70 0.85 7.14
C ALA A 112 3.67 0.76 8.33
N LYS A 113 4.60 -0.19 8.31
CA LYS A 113 5.64 -0.32 9.35
C LYS A 113 6.54 0.91 9.37
N ASP A 114 7.03 1.34 8.21
CA ASP A 114 7.93 2.49 8.11
C ASP A 114 7.24 3.76 8.64
N HIS A 115 5.99 4.02 8.25
CA HIS A 115 5.20 5.13 8.79
C HIS A 115 4.95 5.00 10.30
N TYR A 116 4.70 3.79 10.80
CA TYR A 116 4.58 3.58 12.25
C TYR A 116 5.91 3.89 12.95
N GLU A 117 7.05 3.45 12.43
CA GLU A 117 8.36 3.74 13.01
C GLU A 117 8.67 5.25 13.02
N ASP A 118 8.25 5.97 11.98
CA ASP A 118 8.37 7.44 11.87
C ASP A 118 7.35 8.22 12.71
N GLY A 119 6.42 7.55 13.39
CA GLY A 119 5.39 8.19 14.22
C GLY A 119 4.18 8.72 13.43
N ALA A 120 4.07 8.41 12.14
CA ALA A 120 2.96 8.79 11.27
C ALA A 120 1.79 7.79 11.38
N ASP A 121 1.18 7.70 12.56
CA ASP A 121 0.12 6.73 12.90
C ASP A 121 -1.06 6.72 11.93
N GLU A 122 -1.52 7.89 11.48
CA GLU A 122 -2.65 8.00 10.55
C GLU A 122 -2.33 7.39 9.19
N LEU A 123 -1.11 7.61 8.67
CA LEU A 123 -0.66 7.01 7.42
C LEU A 123 -0.47 5.50 7.58
N ALA A 124 0.15 5.07 8.69
CA ALA A 124 0.30 3.65 9.00
C ALA A 124 -1.07 2.93 9.02
N ALA A 125 -2.05 3.47 9.76
CA ALA A 125 -3.41 2.94 9.80
C ALA A 125 -4.06 2.84 8.42
N SER A 126 -3.75 3.78 7.53
CA SER A 126 -4.33 3.82 6.19
C SER A 126 -3.78 2.74 5.28
N TYR A 127 -2.47 2.50 5.30
CA TYR A 127 -1.89 1.37 4.56
C TYR A 127 -2.31 0.02 5.16
N LEU A 128 -2.52 -0.07 6.47
CA LEU A 128 -3.10 -1.25 7.11
C LEU A 128 -4.53 -1.54 6.63
N ALA A 129 -5.32 -0.52 6.34
CA ALA A 129 -6.64 -0.70 5.74
C ALA A 129 -6.55 -1.32 4.33
N LEU A 130 -5.61 -0.85 3.50
CA LEU A 130 -5.38 -1.43 2.16
C LEU A 130 -4.96 -2.90 2.22
N VAL A 131 -4.16 -3.29 3.22
CA VAL A 131 -3.82 -4.71 3.44
C VAL A 131 -5.08 -5.54 3.70
N GLN A 132 -5.98 -5.03 4.55
CA GLN A 132 -7.21 -5.73 4.91
C GLN A 132 -8.21 -5.81 3.74
N GLU A 133 -8.25 -4.79 2.90
CA GLU A 133 -9.10 -4.75 1.71
C GLU A 133 -8.59 -5.67 0.59
N GLY A 134 -7.27 -5.85 0.49
CA GLY A 134 -6.63 -6.62 -0.58
C GLY A 134 -6.46 -8.12 -0.33
N ILE A 135 -6.87 -8.64 0.83
CA ILE A 135 -6.69 -10.06 1.19
C ILE A 135 -8.04 -10.75 1.38
N ASP A 136 -8.26 -11.80 0.58
CA ASP A 136 -9.39 -12.70 0.72
C ASP A 136 -9.17 -13.69 1.89
N PRO A 137 -10.05 -13.70 2.92
CA PRO A 137 -9.84 -14.55 4.10
C PRO A 137 -9.77 -16.04 3.80
N GLY A 138 -8.73 -16.71 4.31
CA GLY A 138 -8.59 -18.17 4.30
C GLY A 138 -8.30 -18.79 2.94
N GLN A 139 -7.94 -17.97 1.93
CA GLN A 139 -7.54 -18.47 0.61
C GLN A 139 -6.07 -18.91 0.58
N ASP A 140 -5.16 -18.11 1.13
CA ASP A 140 -3.71 -18.41 1.20
C ASP A 140 -3.16 -18.11 2.60
N SER A 141 -2.48 -19.09 3.19
CA SER A 141 -1.83 -18.96 4.50
C SER A 141 -0.79 -17.84 4.59
N ALA A 142 -0.10 -17.52 3.49
CA ALA A 142 0.88 -16.43 3.45
C ALA A 142 0.19 -15.07 3.51
N ASP A 143 -0.93 -14.93 2.80
CA ASP A 143 -1.74 -13.71 2.84
C ASP A 143 -2.46 -13.57 4.19
N ASP A 144 -2.96 -14.67 4.75
CA ASP A 144 -3.48 -14.68 6.13
C ASP A 144 -2.44 -14.18 7.14
N ALA A 145 -1.16 -14.58 6.99
CA ALA A 145 -0.08 -14.10 7.84
C ALA A 145 0.13 -12.59 7.72
N ILE A 146 0.03 -12.04 6.51
CA ILE A 146 0.13 -10.61 6.23
C ILE A 146 -1.05 -9.84 6.85
N ALA A 147 -2.27 -10.36 6.70
CA ALA A 147 -3.47 -9.76 7.29
C ALA A 147 -3.41 -9.75 8.82
N TRP A 148 -2.98 -10.85 9.43
CA TRP A 148 -2.77 -10.94 10.87
C TRP A 148 -1.63 -10.05 11.36
N ALA A 149 -0.53 -9.95 10.62
CA ALA A 149 0.53 -9.00 10.90
C ALA A 149 0.01 -7.57 10.87
N ALA A 150 -0.84 -7.21 9.90
CA ALA A 150 -1.48 -5.90 9.83
C ALA A 150 -2.37 -5.61 11.06
N GLN A 151 -3.17 -6.57 11.54
CA GLN A 151 -3.93 -6.41 12.78
C GLN A 151 -3.03 -6.21 14.01
N SER A 152 -1.95 -6.98 14.10
CA SER A 152 -1.00 -6.84 15.22
C SER A 152 -0.29 -5.47 15.22
N LEU A 153 0.02 -4.90 14.04
CA LEU A 153 0.53 -3.53 13.94
C LEU A 153 -0.55 -2.51 14.31
N LEU A 154 -1.80 -2.74 13.90
CA LEU A 154 -2.92 -1.84 14.19
C LEU A 154 -3.14 -1.67 15.70
N VAL A 155 -2.95 -2.73 16.50
CA VAL A 155 -2.94 -2.60 17.97
C VAL A 155 -1.92 -1.56 18.43
N SER A 156 -0.69 -1.65 17.92
CA SER A 156 0.41 -0.76 18.30
C SER A 156 0.16 0.69 17.87
N VAL A 157 -0.41 0.88 16.68
CA VAL A 157 -0.87 2.18 16.16
C VAL A 157 -1.95 2.78 17.06
N LEU A 158 -3.01 2.02 17.38
CA LEU A 158 -4.14 2.48 18.18
C LEU A 158 -3.76 2.77 19.64
N GLN A 159 -2.85 2.00 20.22
CA GLN A 159 -2.32 2.28 21.56
C GLN A 159 -1.57 3.62 21.59
N ARG A 160 -0.77 3.91 20.55
CA ARG A 160 -0.01 5.15 20.45
C ARG A 160 -0.88 6.36 20.14
N SER A 161 -1.88 6.20 19.28
CA SER A 161 -2.79 7.27 18.86
C SER A 161 -3.91 7.59 19.86
N GLY A 162 -4.02 6.82 20.96
CA GLY A 162 -4.93 7.13 22.07
C GLY A 162 -6.30 6.44 22.01
N SER A 163 -6.40 5.30 21.31
CA SER A 163 -7.60 4.47 21.17
C SER A 163 -7.46 3.10 21.86
N PRO A 164 -7.20 3.04 23.18
CA PRO A 164 -6.85 1.79 23.87
C PRO A 164 -7.99 0.76 23.91
N ALA A 165 -9.25 1.20 23.96
CA ALA A 165 -10.38 0.26 23.98
C ALA A 165 -10.49 -0.56 22.68
N GLN A 166 -10.21 0.08 21.54
CA GLN A 166 -10.18 -0.59 20.23
C GLN A 166 -8.94 -1.48 20.11
N ALA A 167 -7.79 -1.00 20.56
CA ALA A 167 -6.59 -1.83 20.63
C ALA A 167 -6.80 -3.10 21.47
N ASP A 168 -7.46 -3.00 22.62
CA ASP A 168 -7.77 -4.14 23.50
C ASP A 168 -8.77 -5.13 22.88
N GLU A 169 -9.65 -4.66 21.99
CA GLU A 169 -10.54 -5.53 21.22
C GLU A 169 -9.77 -6.37 20.21
N ILE A 170 -8.94 -5.74 19.39
CA ILE A 170 -8.07 -6.45 18.44
C ILE A 170 -7.10 -7.38 19.18
N ALA A 171 -6.49 -6.93 20.28
CA ALA A 171 -5.55 -7.75 21.04
C ALA A 171 -6.21 -9.03 21.60
N ARG A 172 -7.48 -8.95 22.03
CA ARG A 172 -8.25 -10.13 22.44
C ARG A 172 -8.56 -11.04 21.27
N ASP A 173 -8.86 -10.48 20.11
CA ASP A 173 -9.12 -11.23 18.88
C ASP A 173 -7.86 -12.01 18.42
N LEU A 174 -6.71 -11.34 18.39
CA LEU A 174 -5.40 -11.97 18.12
C LEU A 174 -5.13 -13.13 19.09
N ALA A 175 -5.35 -12.91 20.39
CA ALA A 175 -5.15 -13.94 21.40
C ALA A 175 -6.12 -15.13 21.23
N ALA A 176 -7.37 -14.88 20.83
CA ALA A 176 -8.35 -15.93 20.57
C ALA A 176 -7.97 -16.82 19.36
N HIS A 177 -7.21 -16.28 18.41
CA HIS A 177 -6.75 -16.96 17.21
C HIS A 177 -5.28 -17.42 17.28
N ALA A 178 -4.68 -17.40 18.47
CA ALA A 178 -3.28 -17.77 18.71
C ALA A 178 -2.28 -16.96 17.85
N ILE A 179 -2.57 -15.67 17.63
CA ILE A 179 -1.73 -14.76 16.85
C ILE A 179 -0.86 -13.93 17.81
N PRO A 180 0.48 -13.89 17.61
CA PRO A 180 1.36 -13.04 18.42
C PRO A 180 1.05 -11.55 18.24
N ILE A 181 1.02 -10.80 19.36
CA ILE A 181 0.76 -9.35 19.37
C ILE A 181 1.85 -8.54 18.64
N ASP A 182 3.03 -9.12 18.49
CA ASP A 182 4.20 -8.54 17.85
C ASP A 182 4.55 -9.20 16.51
N LEU A 183 3.62 -9.97 15.91
CA LEU A 183 3.79 -10.62 14.61
C LEU A 183 4.25 -9.63 13.52
N TRP A 184 3.76 -8.38 13.57
CA TRP A 184 4.15 -7.32 12.63
C TRP A 184 5.65 -7.02 12.59
N ARG A 185 6.39 -7.35 13.64
CA ARG A 185 7.84 -7.10 13.67
C ARG A 185 8.61 -8.01 12.72
N GLY A 186 8.05 -9.15 12.32
CA GLY A 186 8.63 -10.01 11.30
C GLY A 186 8.56 -9.35 9.93
N ASP A 187 9.67 -9.30 9.20
CA ASP A 187 9.71 -8.75 7.84
C ASP A 187 8.85 -9.58 6.89
N ASP A 188 9.02 -10.90 6.92
CA ASP A 188 8.17 -11.88 6.24
C ASP A 188 7.39 -12.68 7.30
N PRO A 189 6.18 -12.22 7.69
CA PRO A 189 5.44 -12.82 8.78
C PRO A 189 4.94 -14.21 8.42
N THR A 190 5.11 -15.17 9.33
CA THR A 190 4.58 -16.53 9.22
C THR A 190 3.71 -16.85 10.43
N LEU A 191 2.59 -17.53 10.20
CA LEU A 191 1.70 -17.94 11.29
C LEU A 191 2.27 -19.14 12.06
N PRO A 192 2.11 -19.18 13.39
CA PRO A 192 2.26 -20.40 14.18
C PRO A 192 1.38 -21.56 13.66
N ASP A 193 1.83 -22.80 13.88
CA ASP A 193 1.13 -24.02 13.41
C ASP A 193 -0.29 -24.16 13.97
N ASP A 194 -0.56 -23.59 15.15
CA ASP A 194 -1.85 -23.62 15.85
C ASP A 194 -2.73 -22.39 15.57
N SER A 195 -2.25 -21.43 14.79
CA SER A 195 -3.01 -20.25 14.40
C SER A 195 -4.17 -20.61 13.47
N LEU A 196 -5.27 -19.86 13.62
CA LEU A 196 -6.41 -19.97 12.72
C LEU A 196 -6.20 -19.11 11.47
N SER A 197 -6.83 -19.53 10.37
CA SER A 197 -6.88 -18.75 9.14
C SER A 197 -7.49 -17.37 9.41
N TRP A 198 -7.10 -16.39 8.60
CA TRP A 198 -7.71 -15.06 8.64
C TRP A 198 -9.22 -15.16 8.38
N HIS A 199 -9.99 -14.36 9.09
CA HIS A 199 -11.46 -14.36 9.00
C HIS A 199 -12.06 -13.01 8.58
N GLY A 200 -11.23 -12.09 8.08
CA GLY A 200 -11.65 -10.71 7.75
C GLY A 200 -11.54 -9.71 8.91
N GLY A 201 -11.04 -10.14 10.07
CA GLY A 201 -10.68 -9.27 11.19
C GLY A 201 -11.80 -8.88 12.14
N ALA A 202 -11.41 -8.27 13.25
CA ALA A 202 -12.34 -7.77 14.27
C ALA A 202 -13.29 -6.67 13.73
N PHE A 203 -12.90 -5.97 12.66
CA PHE A 203 -13.67 -4.86 12.07
C PHE A 203 -14.30 -5.23 10.74
N VAL A 204 -15.25 -6.16 10.75
CA VAL A 204 -16.21 -6.27 9.65
C VAL A 204 -17.15 -5.05 9.71
N GLY A 205 -16.71 -3.92 9.12
CA GLY A 205 -17.55 -2.73 8.88
C GLY A 205 -17.10 -1.38 9.46
N GLY A 206 -15.82 -1.17 9.81
CA GLY A 206 -15.39 0.13 10.33
C GLY A 206 -13.89 0.23 10.56
N ILE A 207 -13.17 0.64 9.51
CA ILE A 207 -11.78 1.11 9.56
C ILE A 207 -11.67 2.21 10.66
N PRO A 208 -10.58 2.27 11.44
CA PRO A 208 -10.41 3.31 12.45
C PRO A 208 -10.65 4.70 11.83
N PRO A 209 -11.44 5.58 12.48
CA PRO A 209 -11.70 6.89 11.93
C PRO A 209 -10.38 7.65 11.90
N ARG A 210 -9.92 7.99 10.69
CA ARG A 210 -9.13 9.20 10.53
C ARG A 210 -9.90 10.37 11.14
N ARG A 211 -9.17 11.42 11.54
CA ARG A 211 -9.78 12.63 12.09
C ARG A 211 -10.74 13.35 11.13
N ASP A 212 -10.77 12.94 9.85
CA ASP A 212 -11.66 13.37 8.79
C ASP A 212 -12.66 12.29 8.31
N GLU A 213 -12.80 11.18 9.05
CA GLU A 213 -13.74 10.07 8.81
C GLU A 213 -13.58 9.32 7.45
N ARG A 214 -12.53 9.58 6.67
CA ARG A 214 -12.31 8.91 5.37
C ARG A 214 -11.24 7.81 5.48
N SER A 215 -11.66 6.55 5.38
CA SER A 215 -10.74 5.44 5.06
C SER A 215 -10.01 5.70 3.75
N LEU A 216 -8.75 5.30 3.58
CA LEU A 216 -8.15 5.17 2.24
C LEU A 216 -8.74 3.90 1.63
N SER A 217 -9.81 4.01 0.84
CA SER A 217 -10.21 2.95 -0.08
C SER A 217 -9.25 2.88 -1.28
N PHE A 218 -9.31 1.83 -2.08
CA PHE A 218 -8.63 1.82 -3.38
C PHE A 218 -8.98 3.05 -4.25
N GLU A 219 -10.22 3.56 -4.14
CA GLU A 219 -10.68 4.78 -4.81
C GLU A 219 -9.97 6.04 -4.26
N ASP A 220 -9.77 6.12 -2.94
CA ASP A 220 -9.07 7.25 -2.31
C ASP A 220 -7.54 7.22 -2.56
N VAL A 221 -6.94 6.03 -2.75
CA VAL A 221 -5.54 5.90 -3.20
C VAL A 221 -5.39 6.44 -4.62
N HIS A 222 -6.38 6.23 -5.48
CA HIS A 222 -6.39 6.81 -6.82
C HIS A 222 -6.42 8.35 -6.77
N ASP A 223 -7.19 8.94 -5.85
CA ASP A 223 -7.20 10.39 -5.61
C ASP A 223 -5.92 10.92 -4.96
N PHE A 224 -5.35 10.15 -4.03
CA PHE A 224 -4.02 10.43 -3.48
C PHE A 224 -2.95 10.38 -4.58
N MET A 225 -3.02 9.42 -5.50
CA MET A 225 -2.14 9.34 -6.66
C MET A 225 -2.31 10.54 -7.58
N ASN A 226 -3.55 10.99 -7.85
CA ASN A 226 -3.76 12.24 -8.58
C ASN A 226 -3.10 13.45 -7.89
N THR A 227 -3.10 13.46 -6.55
CA THR A 227 -2.45 14.50 -5.74
C THR A 227 -0.94 14.38 -5.77
N LEU A 228 -0.39 13.18 -5.61
CA LEU A 228 1.04 12.88 -5.69
C LEU A 228 1.58 13.22 -7.08
N LEU A 229 0.87 12.83 -8.16
CA LEU A 229 1.20 13.22 -9.54
C LEU A 229 1.20 14.74 -9.72
N ALA A 230 0.29 15.47 -9.05
CA ALA A 230 0.23 16.93 -9.08
C ALA A 230 1.33 17.60 -8.23
N ASP A 231 1.69 17.05 -7.07
CA ASP A 231 2.81 17.49 -6.24
C ASP A 231 4.15 17.29 -6.96
N MET A 232 4.34 16.10 -7.53
CA MET A 232 5.53 15.74 -8.31
C MET A 232 5.66 16.53 -9.62
N ARG A 233 4.55 17.09 -10.13
CA ARG A 233 4.56 18.03 -11.25
C ARG A 233 5.07 19.40 -10.81
N ARG A 234 4.69 19.87 -9.62
CA ARG A 234 5.21 21.12 -9.05
C ARG A 234 6.71 21.04 -8.79
N GLU A 235 7.21 19.89 -8.38
CA GLU A 235 8.65 19.65 -8.22
C GLU A 235 9.39 19.69 -9.56
N GLN A 236 8.82 19.09 -10.61
CA GLN A 236 9.40 19.15 -11.96
C GLN A 236 9.38 20.57 -12.53
N GLU A 237 8.30 21.32 -12.35
CA GLU A 237 8.22 22.73 -12.77
C GLU A 237 9.22 23.61 -11.99
N ALA A 238 9.59 23.22 -10.77
CA ALA A 238 10.62 23.89 -9.98
C ALA A 238 12.05 23.52 -10.40
N GLU A 239 12.29 22.27 -10.84
CA GLU A 239 13.57 21.82 -11.39
C GLU A 239 13.82 22.38 -12.80
N ASP A 240 12.80 22.37 -13.66
CA ASP A 240 12.88 22.90 -15.04
C ASP A 240 12.86 24.44 -15.09
N GLY A 241 12.42 25.11 -14.01
CA GLY A 241 12.37 26.57 -13.88
C GLY A 241 13.57 27.20 -13.17
N ALA A 242 14.57 26.40 -12.78
CA ALA A 242 15.78 26.84 -12.09
C ALA A 242 16.99 27.09 -13.03
N ASP A 243 16.81 26.88 -14.35
CA ASP A 243 17.73 27.26 -15.43
C ASP A 243 17.28 28.54 -16.17
#